data_AF-A0A7J4Q5R7-F1
#
_entry.id   AF-A0A7J4Q5R7-F1
#
_cell.length_a   1.000
_cell.length_b   1.000
_cell.length_c   1.000
_cell.angle_alpha   90.00
_cell.angle_beta   90.00
_cell.angle_gamma   90.00
#
_symmetry.space_group_name_H-M   'P 1'
#
loop_
_entity.id
_entity.type
_entity.pdbx_description
1 polymer ?
#
loop_
_entity_poly.entity_id
_entity_poly.type
_entity_poly.pdbx_seq_one_letter_code
_entity_poly.pdbx_strand_id
1 'polypeptide(L)'
;MVDSLEDTTTLQIDMMILQKKISQGDIENISEFSENLLNRSRSIDERDHLIEARIRMDRALLGITDSKLVGDELRWCVDRLNAICPGSALHGLALLNLANWHRNIGESIMSLIIHADISKDYGHPEDIIGLSRLEAARIYVTLNDLDPAMRHFWSARKSFMNNQMSSESLVASLEWLDLALEEVSDSAPDMDNRLENA
;
A
#
# COMPACT_ATOMS: atom_id res chain seq x y z
N MET A 1 -16.63 -2.31 15.67
CA MET A 1 -18.03 -2.70 15.89
C MET A 1 -18.40 -3.62 14.76
N VAL A 2 -19.07 -4.73 15.04
CA VAL A 2 -19.61 -5.62 14.01
C VAL A 2 -20.90 -4.97 13.56
N ASP A 3 -20.88 -4.28 12.41
CA ASP A 3 -22.10 -3.80 11.76
C ASP A 3 -22.91 -5.02 11.32
N SER A 4 -24.16 -5.09 11.77
CA SER A 4 -25.12 -6.10 11.35
C SER A 4 -25.36 -6.01 9.84
N LEU A 5 -25.46 -7.18 9.19
CA LEU A 5 -25.79 -7.34 7.75
C LEU A 5 -27.05 -6.59 7.28
N GLU A 6 -27.86 -6.05 8.19
CA GLU A 6 -29.10 -5.33 7.91
C GLU A 6 -28.90 -3.89 7.38
N ASP A 7 -27.72 -3.28 7.57
CA ASP A 7 -27.44 -1.89 7.14
C ASP A 7 -26.58 -1.77 5.86
N THR A 8 -26.31 -2.89 5.18
CA THR A 8 -25.46 -2.86 3.96
C THR A 8 -26.26 -2.40 2.74
N THR A 9 -25.84 -1.29 2.13
CA THR A 9 -26.47 -0.76 0.91
C THR A 9 -26.21 -1.65 -0.30
N THR A 10 -27.07 -1.56 -1.32
CA THR A 10 -26.86 -2.29 -2.60
C THR A 10 -25.51 -1.93 -3.23
N LEU A 11 -25.10 -0.65 -3.19
CA LEU A 11 -23.81 -0.21 -3.70
C LEU A 11 -22.63 -0.87 -2.96
N GLN A 12 -22.71 -1.02 -1.64
CA GLN A 12 -21.69 -1.70 -0.84
C GLN A 12 -21.61 -3.20 -1.19
N ILE A 13 -22.74 -3.86 -1.38
CA ILE A 13 -22.78 -5.27 -1.83
C ILE A 13 -22.12 -5.42 -3.19
N ASP A 14 -22.46 -4.55 -4.15
CA ASP A 14 -21.90 -4.62 -5.50
C ASP A 14 -20.40 -4.29 -5.51
N MET A 15 -19.94 -3.38 -4.64
CA MET A 15 -18.51 -3.15 -4.44
C MET A 15 -17.82 -4.44 -3.94
N MET A 16 -18.39 -5.15 -2.97
CA MET A 16 -17.82 -6.43 -2.51
C MET A 16 -17.76 -7.48 -3.64
N ILE A 17 -18.76 -7.50 -4.53
CA ILE A 17 -18.77 -8.35 -5.72
C ILE A 17 -17.63 -7.97 -6.67
N LEU A 18 -17.43 -6.68 -6.94
CA LEU A 18 -16.33 -6.19 -7.77
C LEU A 18 -14.98 -6.67 -7.22
N GLN A 19 -14.76 -6.51 -5.92
CA GLN A 19 -13.50 -6.91 -5.29
C GLN A 19 -13.25 -8.41 -5.32
N LYS A 20 -14.32 -9.20 -5.15
CA LYS A 20 -14.24 -10.65 -5.28
C LYS A 20 -13.88 -11.07 -6.70
N LYS A 21 -14.43 -10.41 -7.72
CA LYS A 21 -14.05 -10.64 -9.12
C LYS A 21 -12.57 -10.33 -9.35
N ILE A 22 -12.08 -9.18 -8.85
CA ILE A 22 -10.66 -8.79 -8.93
C ILE A 22 -9.76 -9.85 -8.28
N SER A 23 -10.07 -10.29 -7.06
CA SER A 23 -9.22 -11.25 -6.34
C SER A 23 -9.21 -12.65 -6.96
N GLN A 24 -10.23 -13.00 -7.75
CA GLN A 24 -10.31 -14.25 -8.50
C GLN A 24 -9.70 -14.15 -9.90
N GLY A 25 -9.26 -12.96 -10.32
CA GLY A 25 -8.79 -12.71 -11.69
C GLY A 25 -9.93 -12.73 -12.73
N ASP A 26 -11.19 -12.68 -12.31
CA ASP A 26 -12.34 -12.56 -13.20
C ASP A 26 -12.47 -11.09 -13.66
N ILE A 27 -11.75 -10.78 -14.74
CA ILE A 27 -11.71 -9.45 -15.35
C ILE A 27 -12.75 -9.26 -16.45
N GLU A 28 -13.62 -10.25 -16.68
CA GLU A 28 -14.66 -10.15 -17.71
C GLU A 28 -15.69 -9.08 -17.33
N ASN A 29 -15.95 -8.16 -18.26
CA ASN A 29 -16.88 -7.02 -18.10
C ASN A 29 -16.56 -6.10 -16.91
N ILE A 30 -15.34 -6.17 -16.34
CA ILE A 30 -14.97 -5.40 -15.15
C ILE A 30 -14.96 -3.88 -15.41
N SER A 31 -14.65 -3.48 -16.65
CA SER A 31 -14.69 -2.07 -17.08
C SER A 31 -16.11 -1.50 -17.02
N GLU A 32 -17.10 -2.23 -17.56
CA GLU A 32 -18.50 -1.79 -17.56
C GLU A 32 -19.09 -1.82 -16.15
N PHE A 33 -18.80 -2.90 -15.40
CA PHE A 33 -19.30 -3.05 -14.03
C PHE A 33 -18.75 -1.97 -13.10
N SER A 34 -17.44 -1.70 -13.14
CA SER A 34 -16.82 -0.63 -12.34
C SER A 34 -17.29 0.77 -12.77
N GLU A 35 -17.56 1.01 -14.05
CA GLU A 35 -18.11 2.27 -14.54
C GLU A 35 -19.53 2.50 -14.01
N ASN A 36 -20.38 1.47 -14.00
CA ASN A 36 -21.72 1.56 -13.42
C ASN A 36 -21.67 1.93 -11.94
N LEU A 37 -20.81 1.26 -11.17
CA LEU A 37 -20.65 1.54 -9.73
C LEU A 37 -20.08 2.93 -9.47
N LEU A 38 -19.14 3.39 -10.31
CA LEU A 38 -18.59 4.74 -10.20
C LEU A 38 -19.68 5.79 -10.41
N ASN A 39 -20.52 5.62 -11.42
CA ASN A 39 -21.64 6.53 -11.69
C ASN A 39 -22.67 6.54 -10.55
N ARG A 40 -22.98 5.37 -9.99
CA ARG A 40 -23.88 5.24 -8.82
C ARG A 40 -23.31 5.93 -7.58
N SER A 41 -22.03 5.71 -7.27
CA SER A 41 -21.34 6.34 -6.14
C SER A 41 -21.29 7.87 -6.19
N ARG A 42 -21.53 8.47 -7.37
CA ARG A 42 -21.58 9.91 -7.61
C ARG A 42 -23.01 10.45 -7.73
N SER A 43 -24.00 9.57 -7.86
CA SER A 43 -25.40 9.92 -8.00
C SER A 43 -25.94 10.62 -6.75
N ILE A 44 -27.16 11.16 -6.83
CA ILE A 44 -27.80 11.78 -5.66
C ILE A 44 -28.28 10.69 -4.70
N ASP A 45 -28.73 9.55 -5.23
CA ASP A 45 -29.42 8.52 -4.47
C ASP A 45 -28.45 7.57 -3.74
N GLU A 46 -27.30 7.27 -4.34
CA GLU A 46 -26.31 6.29 -3.83
C GLU A 46 -24.93 6.93 -3.58
N ARG A 47 -24.89 8.24 -3.29
CA ARG A 47 -23.61 8.94 -3.10
C ARG A 47 -22.77 8.30 -1.99
N ASP A 48 -21.57 7.85 -2.34
CA ASP A 48 -20.60 7.30 -1.40
C ASP A 48 -19.16 7.61 -1.85
N HIS A 49 -18.50 8.52 -1.14
CA HIS A 49 -17.14 8.96 -1.47
C HIS A 49 -16.06 7.93 -1.14
N LEU A 50 -16.32 7.02 -0.20
CA LEU A 50 -15.39 5.95 0.13
C LEU A 50 -15.37 4.91 -1.00
N ILE A 51 -16.56 4.52 -1.48
CA ILE A 51 -16.71 3.62 -2.63
C ILE A 51 -16.18 4.28 -3.90
N GLU A 52 -16.47 5.55 -4.13
CA GLU A 52 -15.92 6.30 -5.27
C GLU A 52 -14.38 6.21 -5.30
N ALA A 53 -13.72 6.52 -4.18
CA ALA A 53 -12.26 6.48 -4.10
C ALA A 53 -11.70 5.07 -4.36
N ARG A 54 -12.39 4.05 -3.86
CA ARG A 54 -11.98 2.66 -4.04
C ARG A 54 -12.10 2.20 -5.48
N ILE A 55 -13.22 2.51 -6.14
CA ILE A 55 -13.45 2.16 -7.55
C ILE A 55 -12.44 2.87 -8.45
N ARG A 56 -12.17 4.17 -8.22
CA ARG A 56 -11.19 4.91 -9.00
C ARG A 56 -9.78 4.31 -8.87
N MET A 57 -9.40 3.94 -7.65
CA MET A 57 -8.13 3.26 -7.39
C MET A 57 -8.07 1.90 -8.11
N ASP A 58 -9.09 1.06 -7.97
CA ASP A 58 -9.15 -0.26 -8.63
C ASP A 58 -9.06 -0.12 -10.16
N ARG A 59 -9.77 0.85 -10.74
CA ARG A 59 -9.73 1.12 -12.20
C ARG A 59 -8.36 1.59 -12.69
N ALA A 60 -7.66 2.41 -11.90
CA ALA A 60 -6.31 2.84 -12.21
C ALA A 60 -5.34 1.64 -12.19
N LEU A 61 -5.46 0.75 -11.20
CA LEU A 61 -4.62 -0.44 -11.06
C LEU A 61 -4.89 -1.52 -12.12
N LEU A 62 -6.14 -1.66 -12.56
CA LEU A 62 -6.55 -2.60 -13.60
C LEU A 62 -6.23 -2.11 -15.03
N GLY A 63 -5.67 -0.91 -15.18
CA GLY A 63 -5.36 -0.33 -16.50
C GLY A 63 -6.60 0.07 -17.32
N ILE A 64 -7.74 0.28 -16.65
CA ILE A 64 -8.98 0.76 -17.28
C ILE A 64 -8.89 2.27 -17.52
N THR A 65 -8.22 2.99 -16.62
CA THR A 65 -7.91 4.41 -16.76
C THR A 65 -6.86 4.64 -17.84
N ASP A 66 -6.96 5.75 -18.59
CA ASP A 66 -5.89 6.19 -19.49
C ASP A 66 -4.56 6.25 -18.72
N SER A 67 -3.54 5.57 -19.24
CA SER A 67 -2.17 5.54 -18.71
C SER A 67 -1.63 6.92 -18.28
N LYS A 68 -2.00 8.00 -18.98
CA LYS A 68 -1.53 9.37 -18.67
C LYS A 68 -2.17 9.95 -17.41
N LEU A 69 -3.32 9.42 -17.00
CA LEU A 69 -4.10 9.89 -15.86
C LEU A 69 -3.93 9.01 -14.61
N VAL A 70 -3.24 7.87 -14.72
CA VAL A 70 -3.09 6.92 -13.60
C VAL A 70 -2.47 7.59 -12.36
N GLY A 71 -1.42 8.38 -12.53
CA GLY A 71 -0.79 9.11 -11.42
C GLY A 71 -1.75 10.09 -10.74
N ASP A 72 -2.47 10.88 -11.53
CA ASP A 72 -3.45 11.85 -11.04
C ASP A 72 -4.61 11.17 -10.30
N GLU A 73 -5.10 10.04 -10.83
CA GLU A 73 -6.14 9.23 -10.19
C GLU A 73 -5.68 8.66 -8.84
N LEU A 74 -4.48 8.06 -8.79
CA LEU A 74 -3.93 7.52 -7.55
C LEU A 74 -3.68 8.63 -6.52
N ARG A 75 -3.16 9.80 -6.96
CA ARG A 75 -2.98 10.96 -6.09
C ARG A 75 -4.30 11.45 -5.52
N TRP A 76 -5.34 11.55 -6.36
CA TRP A 76 -6.67 11.93 -5.91
C TRP A 76 -7.22 10.96 -4.87
N CYS A 77 -7.03 9.65 -5.07
CA CYS A 77 -7.47 8.63 -4.11
C CYS A 77 -6.76 8.79 -2.77
N VAL A 78 -5.45 9.04 -2.75
CA VAL A 78 -4.70 9.33 -1.51
C VAL A 78 -5.31 10.53 -0.78
N ASP A 79 -5.49 11.67 -1.46
CA ASP A 79 -6.03 12.88 -0.82
C ASP A 79 -7.45 12.69 -0.31
N ARG A 80 -8.29 11.99 -1.09
CA ARG A 80 -9.66 11.70 -0.70
C ARG A 80 -9.73 10.80 0.52
N LEU A 81 -8.91 9.74 0.56
CA LEU A 81 -8.88 8.79 1.67
C LEU A 81 -8.24 9.39 2.92
N ASN A 82 -7.26 10.29 2.78
CA ASN A 82 -6.73 11.06 3.89
C ASN A 82 -7.82 11.96 4.53
N ALA A 83 -8.73 12.52 3.71
CA ALA A 83 -9.84 13.32 4.22
C ALA A 83 -10.96 12.50 4.89
N ILE A 84 -11.19 11.26 4.43
CA ILE A 84 -12.31 10.41 4.91
C ILE A 84 -11.89 9.51 6.07
N CYS A 85 -10.76 8.83 5.94
CA CYS A 85 -10.29 7.80 6.85
C CYS A 85 -8.75 7.82 6.96
N PRO A 86 -8.17 8.93 7.47
CA PRO A 86 -6.73 9.08 7.61
C PRO A 86 -6.14 7.95 8.45
N GLY A 87 -4.96 7.47 8.07
CA GLY A 87 -4.27 6.39 8.78
C GLY A 87 -4.92 5.02 8.62
N SER A 88 -6.08 4.89 7.98
CA SER A 88 -6.70 3.57 7.80
C SER A 88 -5.88 2.65 6.89
N ALA A 89 -6.16 1.34 6.93
CA ALA A 89 -5.58 0.39 5.99
C ALA A 89 -5.81 0.80 4.53
N LEU A 90 -7.00 1.33 4.21
CA LEU A 90 -7.33 1.75 2.84
C LEU A 90 -6.54 3.00 2.42
N HIS A 91 -6.35 3.96 3.32
CA HIS A 91 -5.46 5.10 3.08
C HIS A 91 -4.02 4.64 2.84
N GLY A 92 -3.53 3.74 3.69
CA GLY A 92 -2.20 3.14 3.54
C GLY A 92 -2.02 2.39 2.21
N LEU A 93 -3.01 1.61 1.78
CA LEU A 93 -3.00 0.94 0.48
C LEU A 93 -2.94 1.95 -0.68
N ALA A 94 -3.66 3.07 -0.60
CA ALA A 94 -3.59 4.11 -1.61
C ALA A 94 -2.19 4.74 -1.71
N LEU A 95 -1.54 4.99 -0.57
CA LEU A 95 -0.16 5.47 -0.52
C LEU A 95 0.82 4.45 -1.13
N LEU A 96 0.69 3.16 -0.79
CA LEU A 96 1.51 2.08 -1.38
C LEU A 96 1.35 2.02 -2.90
N ASN A 97 0.12 2.14 -3.40
CA ASN A 97 -0.17 2.14 -4.83
C ASN A 97 0.44 3.35 -5.56
N LEU A 98 0.32 4.55 -4.98
CA LEU A 98 0.93 5.76 -5.52
C LEU A 98 2.47 5.67 -5.51
N ALA A 99 3.06 5.19 -4.41
CA ALA A 99 4.50 4.98 -4.31
C ALA A 99 5.00 3.99 -5.36
N ASN A 100 4.29 2.89 -5.58
CA ASN A 100 4.61 1.90 -6.62
C ASN A 100 4.50 2.50 -8.03
N TRP A 101 3.48 3.33 -8.30
CA TRP A 101 3.38 4.03 -9.58
C TRP A 101 4.59 4.94 -9.84
N HIS A 102 4.99 5.78 -8.88
CA HIS A 102 6.20 6.61 -9.00
C HIS A 102 7.46 5.76 -9.25
N ARG A 103 7.60 4.64 -8.54
CA ARG A 103 8.71 3.70 -8.75
C ARG A 103 8.73 3.16 -10.18
N ASN A 104 7.58 2.74 -10.72
CA ASN A 104 7.46 2.15 -12.05
C ASN A 104 7.76 3.13 -13.19
N ILE A 105 7.57 4.43 -12.96
CA ILE A 105 7.93 5.47 -13.94
C ILE A 105 9.36 6.03 -13.72
N GLY A 106 10.13 5.45 -12.79
CA GLY A 106 11.52 5.83 -12.51
C GLY A 106 11.69 6.97 -11.49
N GLU A 107 10.63 7.42 -10.84
CA GLU A 107 10.66 8.48 -9.82
C GLU A 107 10.92 7.91 -8.42
N SER A 108 12.05 7.21 -8.25
CA SER A 108 12.42 6.51 -7.01
C SER A 108 12.41 7.41 -5.76
N ILE A 109 12.88 8.66 -5.88
CA ILE A 109 12.88 9.60 -4.75
C ILE A 109 11.46 10.00 -4.36
N MET A 110 10.57 10.21 -5.34
CA MET A 110 9.16 10.51 -5.04
C MET A 110 8.49 9.31 -4.37
N SER A 111 8.77 8.09 -4.84
CA SER A 111 8.31 6.86 -4.19
C SER A 111 8.72 6.80 -2.71
N LEU A 112 9.99 7.11 -2.39
CA LEU A 112 10.48 7.17 -1.00
C LEU A 112 9.75 8.24 -0.17
N ILE A 113 9.47 9.42 -0.73
CA ILE A 113 8.71 10.47 -0.06
C ILE A 113 7.31 9.96 0.32
N ILE A 114 6.60 9.33 -0.62
CA ILE A 114 5.27 8.76 -0.34
C ILE A 114 5.34 7.64 0.71
N HIS A 115 6.38 6.78 0.69
CA HIS A 115 6.60 5.77 1.72
C HIS A 115 6.88 6.35 3.11
N ALA A 116 7.39 7.58 3.21
CA ALA A 116 7.62 8.26 4.48
C ALA A 116 6.32 8.69 5.18
N ASP A 117 5.25 8.95 4.41
CA ASP A 117 3.93 9.30 4.96
C ASP A 117 3.22 8.10 5.61
N ILE A 118 3.66 6.87 5.31
CA ILE A 118 3.17 5.64 5.96
C ILE A 118 3.92 5.42 7.28
N SER A 119 3.25 5.71 8.39
CA SER A 119 3.82 5.56 9.73
C SER A 119 2.77 5.28 10.81
N LYS A 120 3.25 4.82 11.96
CA LYS A 120 2.46 4.55 13.17
C LYS A 120 1.85 5.83 13.74
N ASP A 121 2.56 6.96 13.66
CA ASP A 121 2.11 8.24 14.21
C ASP A 121 0.89 8.78 13.46
N TYR A 122 0.78 8.44 12.16
CA TYR A 122 -0.41 8.73 11.35
C TYR A 122 -1.52 7.69 11.51
N GLY A 123 -1.34 6.65 12.34
CA GLY A 123 -2.35 5.64 12.63
C GLY A 123 -2.36 4.43 11.70
N HIS A 124 -1.38 4.29 10.79
CA HIS A 124 -1.34 3.17 9.84
C HIS A 124 -1.15 1.81 10.52
N PRO A 125 -1.87 0.76 10.06
CA PRO A 125 -1.65 -0.61 10.50
C PRO A 125 -0.21 -1.08 10.29
N GLU A 126 0.26 -1.97 11.17
CA GLU A 126 1.66 -2.39 11.18
C GLU A 126 2.03 -3.28 9.98
N ASP A 127 1.10 -4.04 9.42
CA ASP A 127 1.28 -4.78 8.16
C ASP A 127 1.53 -3.84 6.98
N ILE A 128 0.76 -2.75 6.86
CA ILE A 128 0.95 -1.70 5.85
C ILE A 128 2.30 -1.00 6.03
N ILE A 129 2.69 -0.69 7.27
CA ILE A 129 4.00 -0.12 7.58
C ILE A 129 5.10 -1.10 7.15
N GLY A 130 4.96 -2.39 7.45
CA GLY A 130 5.90 -3.44 7.04
C GLY A 130 6.10 -3.48 5.52
N LEU A 131 5.01 -3.50 4.76
CA LEU A 131 5.03 -3.44 3.29
C LEU A 131 5.73 -2.18 2.77
N SER A 132 5.43 -1.02 3.37
CA SER A 132 6.09 0.25 3.01
C SER A 132 7.60 0.20 3.24
N ARG A 133 8.03 -0.34 4.38
CA ARG A 133 9.46 -0.44 4.73
C ARG A 133 10.19 -1.44 3.83
N LEU A 134 9.54 -2.54 3.44
CA LEU A 134 10.12 -3.50 2.47
C LEU A 134 10.39 -2.83 1.12
N GLU A 135 9.41 -2.11 0.57
CA GLU A 135 9.58 -1.43 -0.73
C GLU A 135 10.58 -0.26 -0.66
N ALA A 136 10.56 0.52 0.42
CA ALA A 136 11.56 1.57 0.64
C ALA A 136 12.99 1.00 0.66
N ALA A 137 13.20 -0.13 1.34
CA ALA A 137 14.50 -0.82 1.37
C ALA A 137 14.97 -1.19 -0.04
N ARG A 138 14.09 -1.79 -0.86
CA ARG A 138 14.39 -2.17 -2.25
C ARG A 138 14.74 -0.97 -3.12
N ILE A 139 14.11 0.19 -2.88
CA ILE A 139 14.47 1.43 -3.56
C ILE A 139 15.88 1.89 -3.14
N TYR A 140 16.18 1.89 -1.84
CA TYR A 140 17.52 2.25 -1.35
C TYR A 140 18.62 1.32 -1.89
N VAL A 141 18.36 0.00 -2.00
CA VAL A 141 19.26 -0.94 -2.68
C VAL A 141 19.50 -0.52 -4.13
N THR A 142 18.44 -0.16 -4.86
CA THR A 142 18.55 0.30 -6.25
C THR A 142 19.38 1.59 -6.37
N LEU A 143 19.35 2.44 -5.34
CA LEU A 143 20.14 3.67 -5.23
C LEU A 143 21.56 3.43 -4.68
N ASN A 144 21.93 2.18 -4.37
CA ASN A 144 23.19 1.79 -3.74
C ASN A 144 23.45 2.49 -2.39
N ASP A 145 22.39 2.80 -1.64
CA ASP A 145 22.43 3.36 -0.29
C ASP A 145 22.02 2.27 0.71
N LEU A 146 22.99 1.43 1.09
CA LEU A 146 22.73 0.15 1.76
C LEU A 146 22.40 0.30 3.25
N ASP A 147 22.92 1.33 3.90
CA ASP A 147 22.69 1.61 5.31
C ASP A 147 21.19 1.81 5.66
N PRO A 148 20.46 2.73 5.00
CA PRO A 148 19.02 2.84 5.18
C PRO A 148 18.28 1.60 4.67
N ALA A 149 18.76 0.93 3.61
CA ALA A 149 18.14 -0.30 3.13
C ALA A 149 18.11 -1.38 4.22
N MET A 150 19.24 -1.64 4.88
CA MET A 150 19.33 -2.60 5.99
C MET A 150 18.38 -2.26 7.13
N ARG A 151 18.31 -0.99 7.53
CA ARG A 151 17.38 -0.53 8.59
C ARG A 151 15.93 -0.77 8.21
N HIS A 152 15.57 -0.46 6.97
CA HIS A 152 14.21 -0.65 6.46
C HIS A 152 13.83 -2.13 6.32
N PHE A 153 14.69 -3.00 5.80
CA PHE A 153 14.41 -4.44 5.77
C PHE A 153 14.23 -5.02 7.17
N TRP A 154 15.08 -4.64 8.14
CA TRP A 154 14.97 -5.13 9.51
C TRP A 154 13.67 -4.65 10.19
N SER A 155 13.28 -3.40 9.94
CA SER A 155 12.00 -2.86 10.41
C SER A 155 10.80 -3.60 9.80
N ALA A 156 10.84 -3.84 8.48
CA ALA A 156 9.80 -4.60 7.78
C ALA A 156 9.65 -6.02 8.34
N ARG A 157 10.77 -6.73 8.54
CA ARG A 157 10.82 -8.04 9.18
C ARG A 157 10.10 -8.04 10.52
N LYS A 158 10.43 -7.10 11.42
CA LYS A 158 9.78 -7.00 12.74
C LYS A 158 8.27 -6.81 12.62
N SER A 159 7.84 -5.89 11.76
CA SER A 159 6.41 -5.62 11.53
C SER A 159 5.66 -6.87 11.05
N PHE A 160 6.25 -7.64 10.13
CA PHE A 160 5.65 -8.87 9.63
C PHE A 160 5.62 -9.98 10.69
N MET A 161 6.67 -10.14 11.50
CA MET A 161 6.67 -11.09 12.62
C MET A 161 5.55 -10.79 13.62
N ASN A 162 5.39 -9.51 13.97
CA ASN A 162 4.35 -9.07 14.92
C ASN A 162 2.93 -9.33 14.38
N ASN A 163 2.74 -9.30 13.06
CA ASN A 163 1.46 -9.54 12.40
C ASN A 163 1.27 -10.97 11.86
N GLN A 164 2.14 -11.92 12.25
CA GLN A 164 2.08 -13.32 11.82
C GLN A 164 2.20 -13.54 10.30
N MET A 165 2.73 -12.55 9.58
CA MET A 165 2.99 -12.59 8.14
C MET A 165 4.32 -13.31 7.87
N SER A 166 4.32 -14.63 8.09
CA SER A 166 5.56 -15.43 8.13
C SER A 166 6.30 -15.46 6.79
N SER A 167 5.58 -15.45 5.67
CA SER A 167 6.17 -15.45 4.32
C SER A 167 6.89 -14.13 4.04
N GLU A 168 6.26 -13.01 4.35
CA GLU A 168 6.78 -11.67 4.16
C GLU A 168 7.95 -11.39 5.12
N SER A 169 7.85 -11.89 6.36
CA SER A 169 8.97 -11.88 7.30
C SER A 169 10.17 -12.66 6.77
N LEU A 170 9.95 -13.81 6.14
CA LEU A 170 11.02 -14.61 5.54
C LEU A 170 11.67 -13.86 4.37
N VAL A 171 10.87 -13.27 3.47
CA VAL A 171 11.37 -12.45 2.35
C VAL A 171 12.24 -11.30 2.86
N ALA A 172 11.72 -10.50 3.80
CA ALA A 172 12.47 -9.38 4.38
C ALA A 172 13.76 -9.85 5.08
N SER A 173 13.74 -11.02 5.72
CA SER A 173 14.94 -11.60 6.35
C SER A 173 16.00 -12.01 5.33
N LEU A 174 15.59 -12.65 4.22
CA LEU A 174 16.51 -13.10 3.18
C LEU A 174 17.14 -11.92 2.44
N GLU A 175 16.35 -10.91 2.08
CA GLU A 175 16.88 -9.68 1.44
C GLU A 175 17.77 -8.88 2.39
N TRP A 176 17.45 -8.82 3.69
CA TRP A 176 18.35 -8.22 4.67
C TRP A 176 19.68 -8.98 4.80
N LEU A 177 19.62 -10.32 4.87
CA LEU A 177 20.80 -11.17 5.00
C LEU A 177 21.74 -11.03 3.80
N ASP A 178 21.20 -10.90 2.59
CA ASP A 178 21.98 -10.68 1.36
C ASP A 178 22.89 -9.46 1.50
N LEU A 179 22.38 -8.36 2.08
CA LEU A 179 23.17 -7.17 2.35
C LEU A 179 24.12 -7.35 3.55
N ALA A 180 23.63 -7.92 4.64
CA ALA A 180 24.38 -8.01 5.89
C ALA A 180 25.61 -8.92 5.81
N LEU A 181 25.63 -9.88 4.87
CA LEU A 181 26.76 -10.77 4.66
C LEU A 181 28.03 -10.03 4.17
N GLU A 182 27.89 -8.82 3.62
CA GLU A 182 29.03 -8.00 3.20
C GLU A 182 29.73 -7.31 4.39
N GLU A 183 29.04 -7.16 5.53
CA GLU A 183 29.52 -6.40 6.71
C GLU A 183 29.59 -7.25 8.01
N VAL A 184 30.10 -8.48 7.91
CA VAL A 184 30.25 -9.37 9.09
C VAL A 184 31.50 -9.01 9.90
N SER A 185 31.30 -8.47 11.10
CA SER A 185 32.37 -8.18 12.07
C SER A 185 31.95 -8.54 13.49
N ASP A 186 32.87 -9.14 14.27
CA ASP A 186 32.66 -9.45 15.69
C ASP A 186 32.45 -8.21 16.57
N SER A 187 32.85 -7.02 16.08
CA SER A 187 32.70 -5.74 16.77
C SER A 187 31.42 -4.99 16.39
N ALA A 188 30.64 -5.48 15.43
CA ALA A 188 29.44 -4.79 14.97
C ALA A 188 28.30 -4.91 16.00
N PRO A 189 27.56 -3.81 16.28
CA PRO A 189 26.36 -3.89 17.10
C PRO A 189 25.24 -4.66 16.39
N ASP A 190 24.31 -5.24 17.15
CA ASP A 190 23.10 -5.81 16.57
C ASP A 190 22.21 -4.73 15.91
N MET A 191 21.32 -5.16 15.02
CA MET A 191 20.45 -4.25 14.27
C MET A 191 19.42 -3.53 15.15
N ASP A 192 19.05 -4.09 16.29
CA ASP A 192 18.11 -3.46 17.21
C ASP A 192 18.75 -2.22 17.83
N ASN A 193 19.99 -2.35 18.30
CA ASN A 193 20.84 -1.27 18.75
C ASN A 193 21.11 -0.23 17.64
N ARG A 194 21.34 -0.66 16.38
CA ARG A 194 21.52 0.28 15.26
C ARG A 194 20.27 1.13 14.99
N LEU A 195 19.07 0.57 15.16
CA LEU A 195 17.81 1.30 14.94
C LEU A 195 17.49 2.28 16.07
N GLU A 196 17.78 1.91 17.32
CA GLU A 196 17.50 2.78 18.48
C GLU A 196 18.39 4.03 18.50
N ASN A 197 19.56 3.98 17.87
CA ASN A 197 20.56 5.06 17.85
C ASN A 197 20.66 5.81 16.50
N ALA A 198 19.66 5.65 15.63
CA ALA A 198 19.63 6.24 14.28
C ALA A 198 19.01 7.65 14.21
#